data_AF-A0A3N8Z4Q3-F1
#
_entry.id   AF-A0A3N8Z4Q3-F1
#
_cell.length_a   1.000
_cell.length_b   1.000
_cell.length_c   1.000
_cell.angle_alpha   90.00
_cell.angle_beta   90.00
_cell.angle_gamma   90.00
#
_symmetry.space_group_name_H-M   'P 1'
#
loop_
_entity.id
_entity.type
_entity.pdbx_description
1 polymer ?
#
loop_
_entity_poly.entity_id
_entity_poly.type
_entity_poly.pdbx_seq_one_letter_code
_entity_poly.pdbx_strand_id
1 'polypeptide(L)'
;METDTLVRITSQGLLLCLSVSMPVVAVAALSGLAISFVQAITSMQDQSISYAVKLVAVVATVLMIGAWGAAAILRFANQIITLAVPS
;
A
#
# COMPACT_ATOMS: atom_id res chain seq x y z
N MET A 1 -5.22 -26.74 15.85
CA MET A 1 -4.54 -25.97 14.78
C MET A 1 -3.07 -26.27 14.89
N GLU A 2 -2.49 -26.90 13.88
CA GLU A 2 -1.05 -27.22 13.83
C GLU A 2 -0.25 -25.91 13.72
N THR A 3 0.84 -25.80 14.47
CA THR A 3 1.73 -24.62 14.48
C THR A 3 2.21 -24.24 13.07
N ASP A 4 2.43 -25.21 12.20
CA ASP A 4 2.80 -25.03 10.80
C ASP A 4 1.74 -24.26 9.99
N THR A 5 0.45 -24.48 10.29
CA THR A 5 -0.65 -23.77 9.63
C THR A 5 -0.66 -22.30 10.03
N LEU A 6 -0.41 -22.00 11.30
CA LEU A 6 -0.32 -20.62 11.80
C LEU A 6 0.85 -19.85 11.18
N VAL A 7 2.02 -20.50 11.09
CA VAL A 7 3.20 -19.90 10.44
C VAL A 7 2.93 -19.61 8.96
N ARG A 8 2.28 -20.55 8.26
CA ARG A 8 1.95 -20.39 6.83
C ARG A 8 0.96 -19.26 6.58
N ILE A 9 -0.12 -19.16 7.37
CA ILE A 9 -1.12 -18.09 7.26
C ILE A 9 -0.48 -16.74 7.56
N THR A 10 0.36 -16.66 8.59
CA THR A 10 1.07 -15.42 8.95
C THR A 10 2.00 -14.98 7.82
N SER A 11 2.76 -15.90 7.23
CA SER A 11 3.63 -15.61 6.08
C SER A 11 2.83 -15.11 4.87
N GLN A 12 1.70 -15.75 4.55
CA GLN A 12 0.81 -15.28 3.48
C GLN A 12 0.25 -13.89 3.77
N GLY A 13 -0.15 -13.60 5.00
CA GLY A 13 -0.61 -12.28 5.41
C GLY A 13 0.49 -11.22 5.25
N LEU A 14 1.72 -11.54 5.62
CA LEU A 14 2.87 -10.64 5.45
C LEU A 14 3.15 -10.35 3.97
N LEU A 15 3.12 -11.38 3.12
CA LEU A 15 3.29 -11.27 1.67
C LEU A 15 2.15 -10.47 1.03
N LEU A 16 0.92 -10.62 1.51
CA LEU A 16 -0.21 -9.82 1.07
C LEU A 16 0.00 -8.34 1.41
N CYS A 17 0.37 -8.01 2.65
CA CYS A 17 0.69 -6.64 3.05
C CYS A 17 1.81 -6.05 2.17
N LEU A 18 2.86 -6.84 1.91
CA LEU A 18 3.95 -6.42 1.03
C LEU A 18 3.45 -6.17 -0.40
N SER A 19 2.66 -7.08 -0.97
CA SER A 19 2.13 -6.97 -2.32
C SER A 19 1.16 -5.79 -2.49
N VAL A 20 0.33 -5.51 -1.49
CA VAL A 20 -0.63 -4.39 -1.51
C VAL A 20 0.08 -3.04 -1.31
N SER A 21 1.11 -2.98 -0.46
CA SER A 21 1.86 -1.75 -0.20
C SER A 21 2.85 -1.39 -1.30
N MET A 22 3.46 -2.36 -1.97
CA MET A 22 4.45 -2.14 -3.03
C MET A 22 4.03 -1.12 -4.11
N PRO A 23 2.84 -1.22 -4.74
CA PRO A 23 2.45 -0.26 -5.77
C PRO A 23 2.21 1.15 -5.19
N VAL A 24 1.66 1.26 -3.98
CA VAL A 24 1.44 2.54 -3.31
C VAL A 24 2.79 3.20 -2.96
N VAL A 25 3.72 2.42 -2.42
CA VAL A 25 5.08 2.88 -2.08
C VAL A 25 5.85 3.30 -3.33
N ALA A 26 5.76 2.53 -4.42
CA ALA A 26 6.43 2.86 -5.67
C ALA A 26 5.96 4.20 -6.23
N VAL A 27 4.64 4.45 -6.27
CA VAL A 27 4.12 5.73 -6.79
C VAL A 27 4.40 6.87 -5.82
N ALA A 28 4.33 6.65 -4.50
CA ALA A 28 4.72 7.65 -3.51
C ALA A 28 6.20 8.05 -3.63
N ALA A 29 7.08 7.09 -3.90
CA ALA A 29 8.50 7.32 -4.15
C ALA A 29 8.72 8.08 -5.46
N LEU A 30 8.13 7.63 -6.57
CA LEU A 30 8.27 8.27 -7.89
C LEU A 30 7.74 9.71 -7.90
N SER A 31 6.54 9.93 -7.36
CA SER A 31 5.95 11.27 -7.26
C SER A 31 6.75 12.17 -6.32
N GLY A 32 7.19 11.66 -5.17
CA GLY A 32 8.05 12.39 -4.24
C GLY A 32 9.38 12.80 -4.87
N LEU A 33 10.01 11.89 -5.62
CA LEU A 33 11.25 12.16 -6.34
C LEU A 33 11.04 13.22 -7.43
N ALA A 34 10.00 13.08 -8.26
CA ALA A 34 9.68 14.04 -9.31
C ALA A 34 9.44 15.45 -8.76
N ILE A 35 8.64 15.57 -7.68
CA ILE A 35 8.37 16.85 -7.03
C ILE A 35 9.66 17.44 -6.45
N SER A 36 10.47 16.64 -5.76
CA SER A 36 11.74 17.10 -5.16
C SER A 36 12.70 17.62 -6.23
N PHE A 37 12.71 16.99 -7.41
CA PHE A 37 13.54 17.41 -8.54
C PHE A 37 13.09 18.76 -9.12
N VAL A 38 11.78 18.94 -9.32
CA VAL A 38 11.21 20.23 -9.77
C VAL A 38 11.50 21.33 -8.76
N GLN A 39 11.34 21.05 -7.47
CA GLN A 39 11.65 22.02 -6.42
C GLN A 39 13.13 22.42 -6.39
N ALA A 40 14.04 21.47 -6.63
CA ALA A 40 15.47 21.74 -6.70
C ALA A 40 15.84 22.65 -7.89
N ILE A 41 15.22 22.44 -9.06
CA ILE A 41 15.48 23.24 -10.27
C ILE A 41 14.90 24.66 -10.15
N THR A 42 13.69 24.80 -9.61
CA THR A 42 12.98 26.09 -9.55
C THR A 42 13.36 26.93 -8.31
N SER A 43 14.23 26.42 -7.43
CA SER A 43 14.64 27.06 -6.16
C SER A 43 13.50 27.51 -5.23
N MET A 44 12.27 27.02 -5.46
CA MET A 44 11.10 27.25 -4.62
C MET A 44 11.17 26.36 -3.36
N GLN A 45 11.63 26.92 -2.25
CA GLN A 45 11.74 26.23 -0.95
C GLN A 45 10.46 26.32 -0.11
N ASP A 46 9.30 26.61 -0.70
CA ASP A 46 8.02 26.57 0.03
C ASP A 46 7.58 25.11 0.23
N GLN A 47 7.79 24.60 1.45
CA GLN A 47 7.47 23.22 1.80
C GLN A 47 5.95 22.94 1.82
N SER A 48 5.09 23.95 2.01
CA SER A 48 3.63 23.75 2.05
C SER A 48 3.09 23.30 0.69
N ILE A 49 3.57 23.91 -0.40
CA ILE A 49 3.14 23.53 -1.75
C ILE A 49 3.62 22.12 -2.10
N SER A 50 4.88 21.78 -1.76
CA SER A 50 5.41 20.40 -1.94
C SER A 50 4.53 19.36 -1.28
N TYR A 51 4.17 19.64 -0.02
CA TYR A 51 3.43 18.71 0.81
C TYR A 51 2.02 18.48 0.26
N ALA A 52 1.34 19.56 -0.16
CA ALA A 52 0.03 19.49 -0.79
C ALA A 52 0.05 18.66 -2.09
N VAL A 53 1.00 18.93 -2.99
CA VAL A 53 1.12 18.21 -4.27
C VAL A 53 1.42 16.72 -4.04
N LYS A 54 2.34 16.42 -3.12
CA LYS A 54 2.68 15.03 -2.76
C LYS A 54 1.49 14.30 -2.16
N LEU A 55 0.71 14.95 -1.30
CA LEU A 55 -0.48 14.36 -0.69
C LEU A 55 -1.54 14.02 -1.75
N VAL A 56 -1.80 14.95 -2.67
CA VAL A 56 -2.76 14.72 -3.78
C VAL A 56 -2.31 13.54 -4.66
N ALA A 57 -1.02 13.45 -4.99
CA ALA A 57 -0.48 12.33 -5.78
C ALA A 57 -0.65 10.98 -5.07
N VAL A 58 -0.35 10.91 -3.78
CA VAL A 58 -0.51 9.68 -2.97
C VAL A 58 -1.99 9.31 -2.83
N VAL A 59 -2.87 10.28 -2.56
CA VAL A 59 -4.32 10.03 -2.45
C VAL A 59 -4.88 9.52 -3.78
N ALA A 60 -4.54 10.14 -4.91
CA ALA A 60 -4.97 9.66 -6.23
C ALA A 60 -4.52 8.22 -6.49
N THR A 61 -3.28 7.90 -6.14
CA THR A 61 -2.72 6.54 -6.23
C THR A 61 -3.52 5.55 -5.38
N VAL A 62 -3.79 5.89 -4.13
CA VAL A 62 -4.56 5.05 -3.20
C VAL A 62 -5.98 4.85 -3.71
N LEU A 63 -6.61 5.86 -4.32
CA LEU A 63 -7.94 5.70 -4.91
C LEU A 63 -7.93 4.75 -6.11
N MET A 64 -6.89 4.81 -6.96
CA MET A 64 -6.75 3.91 -8.11
C MET A 64 -6.48 2.45 -7.69
N ILE A 65 -5.62 2.25 -6.70
CA ILE A 65 -5.19 0.90 -6.24
C ILE A 65 -6.10 0.35 -5.13
N GLY A 66 -6.89 1.20 -4.49
CA GLY A 66 -7.69 0.88 -3.31
C GLY A 66 -8.70 -0.23 -3.55
N ALA A 67 -9.36 -0.26 -4.72
CA ALA A 67 -10.31 -1.31 -5.07
C ALA A 67 -9.65 -2.70 -5.14
N TRP A 68 -8.45 -2.77 -5.74
CA TRP A 68 -7.70 -4.02 -5.85
C TRP A 68 -7.14 -4.46 -4.49
N GLY A 69 -6.56 -3.53 -3.72
CA GLY A 69 -6.04 -3.82 -2.37
C GLY A 69 -7.13 -4.31 -1.42
N ALA A 70 -8.29 -3.66 -1.43
CA ALA A 70 -9.45 -4.08 -0.64
C ALA A 70 -9.94 -5.48 -1.04
N ALA A 71 -10.02 -5.79 -2.34
CA ALA A 71 -10.39 -7.11 -2.81
C ALA A 71 -9.39 -8.20 -2.37
N ALA A 72 -8.09 -7.90 -2.38
CA ALA A 72 -7.05 -8.81 -1.94
C ALA A 72 -7.14 -9.10 -0.44
N ILE A 73 -7.36 -8.07 0.38
CA ILE A 73 -7.58 -8.19 1.83
C ILE A 73 -8.85 -8.99 2.13
N LEU A 74 -9.96 -8.72 1.42
CA LEU A 74 -11.22 -9.42 1.63
C LEU A 74 -11.11 -10.92 1.28
N ARG A 75 -10.37 -11.28 0.22
CA ARG A 75 -10.08 -12.67 -0.13
C ARG A 75 -9.33 -13.39 0.99
N PHE A 76 -8.30 -12.74 1.55
CA PHE A 76 -7.53 -13.31 2.65
C PHE A 76 -8.36 -13.44 3.94
N ALA A 77 -9.19 -12.44 4.25
CA ALA A 77 -10.12 -12.51 5.38
C ALA A 77 -11.10 -13.68 5.24
N ASN A 78 -11.67 -13.89 4.04
CA ASN A 78 -12.54 -15.04 3.77
C ASN A 78 -11.79 -16.38 3.94
N GLN A 79 -10.54 -16.47 3.46
CA GLN A 79 -9.72 -17.67 3.65
C GLN A 79 -9.53 -18.00 5.13
N ILE A 80 -9.23 -17.00 5.97
CA ILE A 80 -9.09 -17.20 7.42
C ILE A 80 -10.42 -17.62 8.04
N ILE A 81 -11.52 -16.95 7.70
CA ILE A 81 -12.84 -17.25 8.25
C ILE A 81 -13.27 -18.68 7.90
N THR A 82 -13.06 -19.13 6.66
CA THR A 82 -13.35 -20.51 6.24
C THR A 82 -12.49 -21.54 6.97
N LEU A 83 -11.24 -21.21 7.31
CA LEU A 83 -10.37 -22.10 8.09
C LEU A 83 -10.72 -22.10 9.59
N ALA A 84 -11.26 -21.00 10.10
CA ALA A 84 -11.58 -20.81 11.52
C ALA A 84 -12.98 -21.32 11.89
N VAL A 85 -13.95 -21.28 10.96
CA VAL A 85 -15.28 -21.86 11.15
C VAL A 85 -15.23 -23.33 10.75
N PRO A 86 -15.28 -24.28 11.71
CA PRO A 86 -15.40 -25.69 11.39
C PRO A 86 -16.80 -25.95 10.81
N SER A 87 -16.88 -26.41 9.57
CA SER A 87 -18.03 -27.16 9.05
C SER A 87 -17.84 -28.64 9.34
#